data_AF-X6JTV5-F1
#
_entry.id   AF-X6JTV5-F1
#
_cell.length_a   1.000
_cell.length_b   1.000
_cell.length_c   1.000
_cell.angle_alpha   90.00
_cell.angle_beta   90.00
_cell.angle_gamma   90.00
#
_symmetry.space_group_name_H-M   'P 1'
#
loop_
_entity.id
_entity.type
_entity.pdbx_description
1 polymer ?
#
loop_
_entity_poly.entity_id
_entity_poly.type
_entity_poly.pdbx_seq_one_letter_code
_entity_poly.pdbx_strand_id
1 'polypeptide(L)'
;MDKAKVFWSGRSQAVRLPKEFRFEADEVSIRRHGQTVILEPLAQDWAWLDQVIGPVDDDFVQGALERQDGQDRPALDDLFK
;
A
#
# COMPACT_ATOMS: atom_id res chain seq x y z
N MET A 1 -20.70 4.63 -21.05
CA MET A 1 -19.26 4.74 -20.78
C MET A 1 -19.04 6.11 -20.19
N ASP A 2 -18.73 6.16 -18.90
CA ASP A 2 -18.45 7.42 -18.23
C ASP A 2 -17.16 8.01 -18.77
N LYS A 3 -17.11 9.34 -18.86
CA LYS A 3 -15.99 10.07 -19.43
C LYS A 3 -15.53 11.14 -18.43
N ALA A 4 -14.23 11.29 -18.29
CA ALA A 4 -13.63 12.36 -17.50
C ALA A 4 -12.90 13.36 -18.42
N LYS A 5 -12.88 14.62 -18.00
CA LYS A 5 -12.13 15.65 -18.73
C LYS A 5 -10.67 15.61 -18.32
N VAL A 6 -9.78 15.50 -19.30
CA VAL A 6 -8.34 15.77 -19.13
C VAL A 6 -8.11 17.26 -19.33
N PHE A 7 -7.36 17.89 -18.42
CA PHE A 7 -7.05 19.31 -18.48
C PHE A 7 -5.66 19.59 -17.91
N TRP A 8 -5.18 20.81 -18.07
CA TRP A 8 -3.91 21.25 -17.50
C TRP A 8 -4.17 22.11 -16.26
N SER A 9 -3.40 21.87 -15.20
CA SER A 9 -3.33 22.68 -13.98
C SER A 9 -1.89 23.14 -13.79
N GLY A 10 -1.61 24.39 -14.15
CA GLY A 10 -0.24 24.89 -14.24
C GLY A 10 0.59 24.08 -15.25
N ARG A 11 1.68 23.47 -14.78
CA ARG A 11 2.58 22.62 -15.59
C ARG A 11 2.21 21.14 -15.58
N SER A 12 1.15 20.75 -14.88
CA SER A 12 0.76 19.35 -14.69
C SER A 12 -0.52 19.03 -15.46
N GLN A 13 -0.63 17.79 -15.95
CA GLN A 13 -1.86 17.27 -16.50
C GLN A 13 -2.71 16.66 -15.39
N ALA A 14 -4.03 16.89 -15.44
CA ALA A 14 -4.98 16.42 -14.44
C ALA A 14 -6.23 15.82 -15.11
N VAL A 15 -6.92 14.95 -14.37
CA VAL A 15 -8.21 14.38 -14.74
C VAL A 15 -9.25 14.84 -13.74
N ARG A 16 -10.38 15.38 -14.21
CA ARG A 16 -11.50 15.74 -13.33
C ARG A 16 -12.32 14.50 -13.05
N LEU A 17 -12.24 13.97 -11.83
CA LEU A 17 -13.05 12.83 -11.39
C LEU A 17 -14.53 13.22 -11.26
N PRO A 18 -15.46 12.52 -11.95
CA PRO A 18 -16.88 12.61 -11.66
C PRO A 18 -17.20 12.20 -10.22
N LYS A 19 -18.37 12.56 -9.71
CA LYS A 19 -18.72 12.42 -8.28
C LYS A 19 -18.63 10.97 -7.81
N GLU A 20 -19.10 10.06 -8.65
CA GLU A 20 -19.17 8.62 -8.44
C GLU A 20 -17.80 7.91 -8.49
N PHE A 21 -16.73 8.59 -8.93
CA PHE A 21 -15.36 8.06 -8.96
C PHE A 21 -14.40 8.79 -8.02
N ARG A 22 -14.91 9.59 -7.08
CA ARG A 22 -14.06 10.29 -6.11
C ARG A 22 -13.47 9.29 -5.10
N PHE A 23 -12.23 9.51 -4.71
CA PHE A 23 -11.58 8.77 -3.63
C PHE A 23 -11.92 9.38 -2.28
N GLU A 24 -12.03 8.55 -1.25
CA GLU A 24 -12.03 8.95 0.16
C GLU A 24 -10.58 8.94 0.70
N ALA A 25 -9.65 9.54 -0.05
CA ALA A 25 -8.24 9.61 0.29
C ALA A 25 -7.61 10.87 -0.31
N ASP A 26 -6.58 11.40 0.36
CA ASP A 26 -5.82 12.57 -0.11
C ASP A 26 -4.78 12.21 -1.18
N GLU A 27 -4.32 10.96 -1.18
CA GLU A 27 -3.28 10.46 -2.08
C GLU A 27 -3.65 9.11 -2.70
N VAL A 28 -3.14 8.86 -3.90
CA VAL A 28 -3.30 7.61 -4.63
C VAL A 28 -1.95 7.14 -5.15
N SER A 29 -1.72 5.82 -5.11
CA SER A 29 -0.68 5.20 -5.91
C SER A 29 -1.08 5.23 -7.39
N ILE A 30 -0.09 5.36 -8.27
CA ILE A 30 -0.28 5.41 -9.72
C ILE A 30 0.60 4.38 -10.41
N ARG A 31 0.01 3.57 -11.28
CA ARG A 31 0.74 2.61 -12.13
C ARG A 31 0.21 2.61 -13.56
N ARG A 32 1.10 2.30 -14.51
CA ARG A 32 0.77 2.23 -15.94
C ARG A 32 0.83 0.80 -16.43
N HIS A 33 -0.21 0.36 -17.13
CA HIS A 33 -0.26 -0.93 -17.82
C HIS A 33 -0.64 -0.70 -19.28
N GLY A 34 0.37 -0.63 -20.15
CA GLY A 34 0.20 -0.23 -21.55
C GLY A 34 -0.38 1.19 -21.67
N GLN A 35 -1.58 1.29 -22.25
CA GLN A 35 -2.30 2.55 -22.40
C GLN A 35 -3.19 2.89 -21.19
N THR A 36 -3.29 1.99 -20.20
CA THR A 36 -4.11 2.18 -19.00
C THR A 36 -3.30 2.82 -17.89
N VAL A 37 -3.91 3.78 -17.18
CA VAL A 37 -3.42 4.31 -15.90
C VAL A 37 -4.36 3.81 -14.81
N ILE A 38 -3.80 3.16 -13.80
CA ILE A 38 -4.51 2.63 -12.64
C ILE A 38 -4.17 3.51 -11.45
N LEU A 39 -5.20 3.98 -10.74
CA LEU A 39 -5.11 4.78 -9.52
C LEU A 39 -5.76 3.99 -8.39
N GLU A 40 -5.02 3.77 -7.31
CA GLU A 40 -5.46 3.02 -6.14
C GLU A 40 -5.19 3.89 -4.90
N PRO A 41 -6.16 4.08 -3.98
CA PRO A 41 -5.94 4.84 -2.75
C PRO A 41 -4.68 4.38 -2.04
N LEU A 42 -3.84 5.32 -1.61
CA LEU A 42 -2.76 4.97 -0.72
C LEU A 42 -3.37 4.70 0.66
N ALA A 43 -3.28 3.47 1.15
CA ALA A 43 -3.72 3.16 2.50
C ALA A 43 -2.91 4.02 3.47
N GLN A 44 -3.58 4.84 4.27
CA GLN A 44 -2.91 5.69 5.26
C GLN A 44 -2.49 4.90 6.51
N ASP A 45 -3.08 3.72 6.72
CA ASP A 45 -2.80 2.83 7.83
C ASP A 45 -2.88 1.35 7.39
N TRP A 46 -2.77 0.45 8.35
CA TRP A 46 -2.89 -0.98 8.14
C TRP A 46 -4.32 -1.50 8.32
N ALA A 47 -5.34 -0.64 8.45
CA ALA A 47 -6.73 -1.08 8.67
C ALA A 47 -7.30 -1.87 7.48
N TRP A 48 -6.75 -1.67 6.27
CA TRP A 48 -7.07 -2.53 5.12
C TRP A 48 -6.68 -3.99 5.37
N LEU A 49 -5.66 -4.26 6.20
CA LEU A 49 -5.17 -5.60 6.48
C LEU A 49 -6.26 -6.41 7.19
N ASP A 50 -7.03 -5.80 8.08
CA ASP A 50 -8.15 -6.44 8.80
C ASP A 50 -9.18 -7.07 7.85
N GLN A 51 -9.36 -6.50 6.65
CA GLN A 51 -10.27 -7.04 5.63
C GLN A 51 -9.68 -8.25 4.90
N VAL A 52 -8.35 -8.45 4.97
CA VAL A 52 -7.60 -9.47 4.23
C VAL A 52 -7.23 -10.66 5.12
N ILE A 53 -6.80 -10.42 6.36
CA ILE A 53 -6.19 -11.46 7.21
C ILE A 53 -7.20 -12.32 7.99
N GLY A 54 -8.47 -11.91 8.08
CA GLY A 54 -9.46 -12.62 8.90
C GLY A 54 -9.08 -12.68 10.39
N PRO A 55 -9.86 -13.37 11.23
CA PRO A 55 -9.48 -13.55 12.63
C PRO A 55 -8.20 -14.38 12.74
N VAL A 56 -7.27 -13.87 13.55
CA VAL A 56 -6.02 -14.55 13.90
C VAL A 56 -6.29 -15.49 15.07
N ASP A 57 -5.86 -16.75 14.98
CA ASP A 57 -6.03 -17.73 16.05
C ASP A 57 -4.96 -17.59 17.15
N ASP A 58 -5.25 -18.22 18.30
CA ASP A 58 -4.38 -18.15 19.49
C ASP A 58 -2.98 -18.73 19.21
N ASP A 59 -2.88 -19.74 18.35
CA ASP A 59 -1.61 -20.39 17.99
C ASP A 59 -0.71 -19.41 17.22
N PHE A 60 -1.27 -18.66 16.26
CA PHE A 60 -0.53 -17.62 15.55
C PHE A 60 -0.08 -16.52 16.51
N VAL A 61 -0.96 -16.04 17.40
CA VAL A 61 -0.61 -14.98 18.36
C VAL A 61 0.50 -15.43 19.31
N GLN A 62 0.44 -16.66 19.82
CA GLN A 62 1.49 -17.26 20.65
C GLN A 62 2.82 -17.30 19.90
N GLY A 63 2.84 -17.85 18.67
CA GLY A 63 4.06 -17.95 17.87
C GLY A 63 4.65 -16.59 17.49
N ALA A 64 3.82 -15.58 17.21
CA ALA A 64 4.28 -14.24 16.87
C ALA A 64 4.90 -13.48 18.06
N LEU A 65 4.44 -13.77 19.28
CA LEU A 65 4.93 -13.14 20.51
C LEU A 65 6.07 -13.93 21.18
N GLU A 66 6.29 -15.18 20.76
CA GLU A 66 7.37 -16.02 21.27
C GLU A 66 8.73 -15.37 20.97
N ARG A 67 9.49 -15.07 22.03
CA ARG A 67 10.89 -14.64 21.87
C ARG A 67 11.73 -15.83 21.48
N GLN A 68 12.28 -15.78 20.28
CA GLN A 68 13.36 -16.67 19.88
C GLN A 68 14.68 -16.14 20.38
N ASP A 69 15.57 -17.05 20.80
CA ASP A 69 16.95 -16.69 21.08
C ASP A 69 17.61 -16.13 19.82
N GLY A 70 18.51 -15.17 20.01
CA GLY A 70 19.28 -14.62 18.91
C GLY A 70 20.09 -15.71 18.22
N GLN A 71 20.01 -15.77 16.89
CA GLN A 71 20.85 -16.68 16.13
C GLN A 71 22.31 -16.23 16.22
N ASP A 72 23.20 -17.10 16.70
CA ASP A 72 24.64 -16.87 16.62
C ASP A 72 25.10 -16.90 15.15
N ARG A 73 25.70 -15.80 14.69
CA ARG A 73 26.11 -15.58 13.29
C ARG A 73 27.53 -15.01 13.24
N PRO A 74 28.56 -15.78 13.67
CA PRO A 74 29.94 -15.29 13.77
C PRO A 74 30.51 -14.81 12.42
N ALA A 75 29.98 -15.31 11.31
CA ALA A 75 30.36 -14.85 9.97
C ALA A 75 29.96 -13.39 9.65
N LEU A 76 29.11 -12.76 10.48
CA LEU A 76 28.68 -11.36 10.30
C LEU A 76 29.44 -10.38 11.20
N ASP A 77 30.30 -10.86 12.12
CA ASP A 77 30.98 -10.04 13.12
C ASP A 77 31.93 -8.98 12.52
N ASP A 78 32.43 -9.24 11.31
CA ASP A 78 33.34 -8.36 10.59
C ASP A 78 32.65 -7.50 9.51
N LEU A 79 31.35 -7.67 9.27
CA LEU A 79 30.65 -7.09 8.12
C LEU A 79 30.35 -5.58 8.27
N PHE A 80 30.35 -5.06 9.50
CA PHE A 80 30.03 -3.67 9.83
C PHE A 80 31.18 -2.95 10.56
N LYS A 81 32.41 -3.46 10.43
CA LYS A 81 33.62 -2.77 10.91
C LYS A 81 34.09 -1.69 9.93
#